data_AF-A0A7F8QDV2-F1
#
_entry.id   AF-A0A7F8QDV2-F1
#
_cell.length_a   1.000
_cell.length_b   1.000
_cell.length_c   1.000
_cell.angle_alpha   90.00
_cell.angle_beta   90.00
_cell.angle_gamma   90.00
#
_symmetry.space_group_name_H-M   'P 1'
#
loop_
_entity.id
_entity.type
_entity.pdbx_description
1 polymer ?
#
loop_
_entity_poly.entity_id
_entity_poly.type
_entity_poly.pdbx_seq_one_letter_code
_entity_poly.pdbx_strand_id
1 'polypeptide(L)'
;MSQSLPRSWSEVWWGPTAYFASSLTEWTRASWMLQEAISKSSAPCLWALTTWLWRKSRSGKSSLRSGRGLGGIRVGYTPDVLTDATAELAMSLLLTTCRRLPEAIEEVKNGGWTSWKPLWMCGYGLTRSTVGIIGLGRIGQAIAQRLKPFGVQRFLYTGRQPKPQEAAEFQAEFVSTSKLAAESDFIIVACSLTPATKGLCNKDFFQQMKNTAVFVNISRYAGAAQAPWGTENV
;
A
#
# COMPACT_ATOMS: atom_id res chain seq x y z
N MET A 1 30.24 -11.46 37.48
CA MET A 1 29.12 -10.51 37.69
C MET A 1 29.28 -9.36 36.71
N SER A 2 28.16 -8.94 36.13
CA SER A 2 27.97 -7.79 35.23
C SER A 2 28.40 -7.95 33.76
N GLN A 3 27.40 -8.24 32.93
CA GLN A 3 27.42 -8.09 31.47
C GLN A 3 27.33 -6.58 31.12
N SER A 4 28.19 -6.09 30.25
CA SER A 4 28.05 -4.77 29.63
C SER A 4 27.33 -4.91 28.28
N LEU A 5 26.13 -4.34 28.19
CA LEU A 5 25.36 -4.20 26.95
C LEU A 5 26.05 -3.18 26.03
N PRO A 6 26.19 -3.44 24.71
CA PRO A 6 26.66 -2.43 23.77
C PRO A 6 25.56 -1.40 23.43
N ARG A 7 26.07 -0.21 23.10
CA ARG A 7 25.41 1.09 22.95
C ARG A 7 24.22 1.11 21.98
N SER A 8 23.29 2.03 22.28
CA SER A 8 22.04 2.32 21.59
C SER A 8 22.17 2.60 20.09
N TRP A 9 21.20 2.07 19.35
CA TRP A 9 20.98 2.16 17.91
C TRP A 9 20.41 3.52 17.45
N SER A 10 21.07 4.63 17.76
CA SER A 10 20.57 5.98 17.44
C SER A 10 21.23 6.67 16.25
N GLU A 11 22.00 5.97 15.44
CA GLU A 11 22.60 6.55 14.24
C GLU A 11 22.33 5.67 13.02
N VAL A 12 22.18 6.35 11.88
CA VAL A 12 21.86 5.86 10.53
C VAL A 12 20.36 5.91 10.20
N TRP A 13 20.09 6.57 9.06
CA TRP A 13 18.83 6.70 8.27
C TRP A 13 18.10 8.06 8.34
N TRP A 14 18.55 9.00 7.50
CA TRP A 14 17.74 10.12 7.00
C TRP A 14 17.83 10.20 5.46
N GLY A 15 16.68 10.21 4.79
CA GLY A 15 16.49 10.51 3.37
C GLY A 15 15.01 10.85 3.12
N PRO A 16 14.67 11.84 2.27
CA PRO A 16 13.31 12.38 2.19
C PRO A 16 12.41 11.54 1.27
N THR A 17 11.15 11.39 1.69
CA THR A 17 9.97 11.00 0.88
C THR A 17 9.72 9.51 0.58
N ALA A 18 9.95 8.61 1.54
CA ALA A 18 9.25 7.33 1.59
C ALA A 18 9.08 6.84 3.04
N TYR A 19 7.87 6.87 3.59
CA TYR A 19 7.57 6.30 4.89
C TYR A 19 7.18 4.82 4.75
N PHE A 20 8.07 3.92 5.19
CA PHE A 20 7.81 2.48 5.29
C PHE A 20 7.49 2.10 6.75
N ALA A 21 6.30 1.55 6.99
CA ALA A 21 5.97 0.93 8.27
C ALA A 21 6.60 -0.49 8.32
N SER A 22 7.78 -0.60 8.95
CA SER A 22 8.57 -1.83 9.09
C SER A 22 7.97 -2.88 10.04
N SER A 23 6.92 -2.54 10.81
CA SER A 23 6.31 -3.43 11.80
C SER A 23 5.43 -4.54 11.22
N LEU A 24 5.03 -4.47 9.94
CA LEU A 24 4.20 -5.50 9.28
C LEU A 24 5.01 -6.69 8.74
N THR A 25 6.34 -6.56 8.64
CA THR A 25 7.24 -7.53 8.02
C THR A 25 7.58 -8.72 8.91
N GLU A 26 7.63 -8.52 10.23
CA GLU A 26 7.94 -9.59 11.20
C GLU A 26 6.74 -10.51 11.44
N TRP A 27 5.53 -9.92 11.48
CA TRP A 27 4.27 -10.66 11.58
C TRP A 27 3.97 -11.53 10.36
N THR A 28 4.40 -11.10 9.16
CA THR A 28 4.23 -11.89 7.94
C THR A 28 5.17 -13.10 7.89
N ARG A 29 6.39 -13.02 8.45
CA ARG A 29 7.29 -14.17 8.61
C ARG A 29 6.73 -15.20 9.60
N ALA A 30 6.24 -14.76 10.76
CA ALA A 30 5.64 -15.66 11.76
C ALA A 30 4.40 -16.39 11.21
N SER A 31 3.52 -15.68 10.49
CA SER A 31 2.33 -16.27 9.87
C SER A 31 2.66 -17.26 8.74
N TRP A 32 3.73 -16.99 7.97
CA TRP A 32 4.19 -17.88 6.90
C TRP A 32 4.82 -19.16 7.47
N MET A 33 5.66 -19.05 8.51
CA MET A 33 6.25 -20.21 9.20
C MET A 33 5.18 -21.11 9.83
N LEU A 34 4.13 -20.52 10.41
CA LEU A 34 2.99 -21.27 10.96
C LEU A 34 2.21 -22.01 9.86
N GLN A 35 2.00 -21.37 8.70
CA GLN A 35 1.32 -21.99 7.55
C GLN A 35 2.14 -23.12 6.91
N GLU A 36 3.47 -22.99 6.85
CA GLU A 36 4.34 -24.02 6.31
C GLU A 36 4.43 -25.24 7.24
N ALA A 37 4.47 -25.00 8.56
CA ALA A 37 4.41 -26.06 9.57
C ALA A 37 3.09 -26.85 9.51
N ILE A 38 1.96 -26.16 9.32
CA ILE A 38 0.64 -26.81 9.18
C ILE A 38 0.52 -27.55 7.84
N SER A 39 1.10 -27.03 6.76
CA SER A 39 1.11 -27.70 5.44
C SER A 39 1.92 -29.00 5.41
N LYS A 40 2.90 -29.16 6.31
CA LYS A 40 3.73 -30.38 6.43
C LYS A 40 3.14 -31.38 7.43
N SER A 41 2.10 -30.99 8.18
CA SER A 41 1.37 -31.86 9.11
C SER A 41 0.24 -32.58 8.37
N SER A 42 0.42 -33.88 8.10
CA SER A 42 -0.58 -34.77 7.51
C SER A 42 -1.63 -35.20 8.55
N ALA A 43 -2.44 -34.25 9.02
CA ALA A 43 -3.58 -34.51 9.92
C ALA A 43 -4.91 -34.61 9.13
N PRO A 44 -5.65 -35.74 9.19
CA PRO A 44 -6.86 -35.97 8.37
C PRO A 44 -8.10 -35.14 8.73
N CYS A 45 -8.05 -34.27 9.73
CA CYS A 45 -9.23 -33.71 10.41
C CYS A 45 -9.37 -32.18 10.37
N LEU A 46 -8.74 -31.49 9.42
CA LEU A 46 -8.91 -30.04 9.25
C LEU A 46 -10.07 -29.69 8.29
N TRP A 47 -11.21 -29.21 8.81
CA TRP A 47 -12.40 -28.91 8.00
C TRP A 47 -12.66 -27.42 7.72
N ALA A 48 -11.91 -26.49 8.32
CA ALA A 48 -11.93 -25.06 7.99
C ALA A 48 -10.64 -24.36 8.45
N LEU A 49 -10.08 -23.50 7.58
CA LEU A 49 -8.92 -22.66 7.90
C LEU A 49 -9.34 -21.19 7.82
N THR A 50 -9.56 -20.55 8.96
CA THR A 50 -9.92 -19.12 9.05
C THR A 50 -8.64 -18.31 9.22
N THR A 51 -8.16 -17.67 8.15
CA THR A 51 -7.01 -16.75 8.25
C THR A 51 -7.50 -15.34 8.56
N TRP A 52 -7.09 -14.79 9.71
CA TRP A 52 -7.41 -13.43 10.16
C TRP A 52 -6.73 -12.29 9.37
N LEU A 53 -6.05 -12.58 8.26
CA LEU A 53 -5.39 -11.56 7.45
C LEU A 53 -5.64 -11.76 5.94
N TRP A 54 -5.93 -10.63 5.31
CA TRP A 54 -6.44 -10.44 3.95
C TRP A 54 -5.69 -11.21 2.84
N ARG A 55 -6.47 -11.93 2.03
CA ARG A 55 -6.22 -12.55 0.71
C ARG A 55 -4.86 -13.25 0.53
N LYS A 56 -4.86 -14.58 0.60
CA LYS A 56 -3.79 -15.43 0.02
C LYS A 56 -3.71 -15.16 -1.49
N SER A 57 -2.50 -14.93 -2.01
CA SER A 57 -2.23 -14.86 -3.46
C SER A 57 -2.79 -16.09 -4.17
N ARG A 58 -3.28 -15.93 -5.41
CA ARG A 58 -3.87 -17.02 -6.22
C ARG A 58 -2.95 -18.24 -6.37
N SER A 59 -1.64 -18.09 -6.21
CA SER A 59 -0.65 -19.19 -6.27
C SER A 59 -0.91 -20.30 -5.25
N GLY A 60 -1.60 -20.03 -4.14
CA GLY A 60 -1.98 -21.06 -3.17
C GLY A 60 -3.27 -21.83 -3.50
N LYS A 61 -4.05 -21.39 -4.51
CA LYS A 61 -5.32 -22.04 -4.89
C LYS A 61 -5.13 -23.20 -5.87
N SER A 62 -4.08 -23.18 -6.68
CA SER A 62 -3.77 -24.28 -7.62
C SER A 62 -3.25 -25.52 -6.91
N SER A 63 -2.38 -25.35 -5.89
CA SER A 63 -1.83 -26.47 -5.10
C SER A 63 -2.89 -27.26 -4.33
N LEU A 64 -4.04 -26.66 -4.01
CA LEU A 64 -5.17 -27.33 -3.36
C LEU A 64 -6.06 -28.10 -4.35
N ARG A 65 -5.92 -27.87 -5.66
CA ARG A 65 -6.73 -28.53 -6.70
C ARG A 65 -6.03 -29.74 -7.33
N SER A 66 -4.70 -29.85 -7.27
CA SER A 66 -3.95 -30.88 -8.01
C SER A 66 -3.43 -32.05 -7.17
N GLY A 67 -3.64 -32.06 -5.85
CA GLY A 67 -3.35 -33.21 -4.99
C GLY A 67 -4.61 -34.05 -4.78
N ARG A 68 -4.59 -35.33 -5.18
CA ARG A 68 -5.63 -36.31 -4.80
C ARG A 68 -5.85 -36.22 -3.27
N GLY A 69 -6.99 -35.68 -2.83
CA GLY A 69 -7.43 -35.70 -1.43
C GLY A 69 -7.95 -34.39 -0.80
N LEU A 70 -7.79 -33.20 -1.41
CA LEU A 70 -8.19 -31.93 -0.76
C LEU A 70 -9.25 -31.11 -1.52
N GLY A 71 -10.02 -31.76 -2.40
CA GLY A 71 -11.10 -31.16 -3.19
C GLY A 71 -12.39 -30.84 -2.42
N GLY A 72 -12.30 -30.25 -1.23
CA GLY A 72 -13.48 -29.98 -0.39
C GLY A 72 -13.30 -28.91 0.71
N ILE A 73 -12.13 -28.29 0.84
CA ILE A 73 -11.88 -27.32 1.92
C ILE A 73 -12.55 -25.98 1.57
N ARG A 74 -13.54 -25.60 2.39
CA ARG A 74 -14.16 -24.26 2.33
C ARG A 74 -13.20 -23.23 2.91
N VAL A 75 -12.97 -22.17 2.14
CA VAL A 75 -12.12 -21.04 2.55
C VAL A 75 -13.01 -19.86 2.87
N GLY A 76 -13.07 -19.48 4.15
CA GLY A 76 -13.70 -18.26 4.61
C GLY A 76 -12.72 -17.08 4.55
N TYR A 77 -13.21 -15.91 4.17
CA TYR A 77 -12.50 -14.64 4.31
C TYR A 77 -13.53 -13.56 4.67
N THR A 78 -13.06 -12.41 5.14
CA THR A 78 -13.89 -11.30 5.63
C THR A 78 -13.90 -10.13 4.64
N PRO A 79 -14.58 -10.26 3.48
CA PRO A 79 -14.80 -9.10 2.64
C PRO A 79 -15.68 -8.07 3.37
N ASP A 80 -15.61 -6.83 2.91
CA ASP A 80 -16.56 -5.76 3.21
C ASP A 80 -16.39 -5.11 4.60
N VAL A 81 -16.28 -5.91 5.68
CA VAL A 81 -16.21 -5.42 7.07
C VAL A 81 -15.04 -4.48 7.39
N LEU A 82 -13.98 -4.50 6.57
CA LEU A 82 -12.77 -3.69 6.73
C LEU A 82 -12.60 -2.61 5.67
N THR A 83 -13.57 -2.46 4.76
CA THR A 83 -13.45 -1.56 3.60
C THR A 83 -13.29 -0.11 4.03
N ASP A 84 -14.18 0.37 4.90
CA ASP A 84 -14.16 1.75 5.37
C ASP A 84 -12.93 2.06 6.22
N ALA A 85 -12.63 1.21 7.21
CA ALA A 85 -11.45 1.37 8.05
C ALA A 85 -10.14 1.40 7.23
N THR A 86 -10.04 0.56 6.19
CA THR A 86 -8.86 0.56 5.31
C THR A 86 -8.80 1.81 4.44
N ALA A 87 -9.93 2.27 3.91
CA ALA A 87 -10.00 3.50 3.13
C ALA A 87 -9.64 4.74 3.98
N GLU A 88 -10.09 4.78 5.23
CA GLU A 88 -9.77 5.86 6.18
C GLU A 88 -8.29 5.91 6.54
N LEU A 89 -7.66 4.75 6.73
CA LEU A 89 -6.22 4.69 6.94
C LEU A 89 -5.45 5.14 5.70
N ALA A 90 -5.93 4.78 4.50
CA ALA A 90 -5.34 5.24 3.24
C ALA A 90 -5.41 6.76 3.09
N MET A 91 -6.55 7.36 3.41
CA MET A 91 -6.74 8.81 3.45
C MET A 91 -5.80 9.46 4.47
N SER A 92 -5.69 8.88 5.66
CA SER A 92 -4.79 9.39 6.70
C SER A 92 -3.35 9.39 6.23
N LEU A 93 -2.87 8.29 5.65
CA LEU A 93 -1.52 8.17 5.12
C LEU A 93 -1.27 9.16 3.97
N LEU A 94 -2.24 9.34 3.07
CA LEU A 94 -2.15 10.31 1.99
C LEU A 94 -2.02 11.75 2.53
N LEU A 95 -2.92 12.15 3.43
CA LEU A 95 -2.97 13.50 3.97
C LEU A 95 -1.76 13.83 4.82
N THR A 96 -1.31 12.91 5.67
CA THR A 96 -0.11 13.12 6.49
C THR A 96 1.14 13.28 5.62
N THR A 97 1.24 12.49 4.55
CA THR A 97 2.36 12.55 3.61
C THR A 97 2.34 13.83 2.78
N CYS A 98 1.22 14.15 2.11
CA CYS A 98 1.18 15.31 1.22
C CYS A 98 1.24 16.64 1.96
N ARG A 99 0.85 16.67 3.24
CA ARG A 99 0.93 17.86 4.10
C ARG A 99 2.14 17.87 5.04
N ARG A 100 3.06 16.90 4.91
CA ARG A 100 4.35 16.86 5.62
C ARG A 100 4.20 16.90 7.14
N LEU A 101 3.19 16.19 7.66
CA LEU A 101 2.89 16.16 9.09
C LEU A 101 4.04 15.56 9.92
N PRO A 102 4.68 14.44 9.51
CA PRO A 102 5.79 13.89 10.27
C PRO A 102 6.94 14.88 10.46
N GLU A 103 7.36 15.57 9.40
CA GLU A 103 8.42 16.58 9.51
C GLU A 103 7.97 17.76 10.38
N ALA A 104 6.73 18.22 10.23
CA ALA A 104 6.20 19.29 11.06
C ALA A 104 6.17 18.93 12.55
N ILE A 105 5.79 17.69 12.89
CA ILE A 105 5.80 17.20 14.28
C ILE A 105 7.22 17.21 14.84
N GLU A 106 8.20 16.80 14.03
CA GLU A 106 9.61 16.74 14.46
C GLU A 106 10.20 18.13 14.68
N GLU A 107 9.90 19.09 13.82
CA GLU A 107 10.33 20.49 13.98
C GLU A 107 9.79 21.13 15.27
N VAL A 108 8.58 20.75 15.68
CA VAL A 108 8.02 21.18 16.97
C VAL A 108 8.78 20.56 18.14
N LYS A 109 9.07 19.25 18.08
CA LYS A 109 9.78 18.53 19.15
C LYS A 109 11.21 18.99 19.33
N ASN A 110 11.91 19.28 18.23
CA ASN A 110 13.32 19.67 18.23
C ASN A 110 13.53 21.18 18.39
N GLY A 111 12.46 21.96 18.53
CA GLY A 111 12.54 23.41 18.67
C GLY A 111 12.89 24.17 17.38
N GLY A 112 12.81 23.51 16.21
CA GLY A 112 13.00 24.15 14.90
C GLY A 112 11.86 25.10 14.51
N TRP A 113 10.68 24.91 15.11
CA TRP A 113 9.58 25.87 14.99
C TRP A 113 9.83 27.13 15.82
N THR A 114 10.23 28.21 15.15
CA THR A 114 10.51 29.50 15.81
C THR A 114 9.37 30.52 15.70
N SER A 115 8.61 30.51 14.60
CA SER A 115 7.48 31.40 14.36
C SER A 115 6.66 30.89 13.16
N TRP A 116 5.53 31.54 12.87
CA TRP A 116 4.82 31.34 11.61
C TRP A 116 5.66 31.84 10.42
N LYS A 117 5.76 31.03 9.37
CA LYS A 117 6.56 31.32 8.17
C LYS A 117 5.72 31.01 6.91
N PRO A 118 5.54 31.95 5.97
CA PRO A 118 4.61 31.79 4.84
C PRO A 118 5.01 30.70 3.84
N LEU A 119 6.31 30.38 3.74
CA LEU A 119 6.86 29.44 2.75
C LEU A 119 7.38 28.14 3.38
N TRP A 120 7.22 27.97 4.69
CA TRP A 120 7.81 26.86 5.41
C TRP A 120 6.85 25.66 5.46
N MET A 121 7.37 24.48 5.12
CA MET A 121 6.62 23.21 5.09
C MET A 121 5.38 23.21 4.19
N CYS A 122 5.39 23.98 3.11
CA CYS A 122 4.35 23.90 2.09
C CYS A 122 4.32 22.49 1.48
N GLY A 123 3.16 21.84 1.56
CA GLY A 123 2.90 20.54 0.96
C GLY A 123 2.08 20.63 -0.32
N TYR A 124 1.59 19.48 -0.79
CA TYR A 124 0.77 19.38 -2.00
C TYR A 124 -0.71 19.27 -1.64
N GLY A 125 -1.55 20.09 -2.29
CA GLY A 125 -3.00 20.12 -2.09
C GLY A 125 -3.75 19.17 -3.02
N LEU A 126 -4.91 18.68 -2.56
CA LEU A 126 -5.81 17.82 -3.35
C LEU A 126 -6.75 18.61 -4.27
N THR A 127 -6.93 19.91 -4.02
CA THR A 127 -7.81 20.77 -4.81
C THR A 127 -7.31 20.87 -6.25
N ARG A 128 -8.20 20.63 -7.22
CA ARG A 128 -7.92 20.58 -8.66
C ARG A 128 -6.88 19.54 -9.09
N SER A 129 -6.64 18.53 -8.26
CA SER A 129 -5.68 17.46 -8.57
C SER A 129 -6.28 16.36 -9.44
N THR A 130 -5.39 15.58 -10.08
CA THR A 130 -5.71 14.28 -10.66
C THR A 130 -5.27 13.16 -9.71
N VAL A 131 -6.18 12.26 -9.35
CA VAL A 131 -5.89 11.08 -8.52
C VAL A 131 -5.96 9.81 -9.35
N GLY A 132 -4.87 9.03 -9.35
CA GLY A 132 -4.76 7.72 -9.98
C GLY A 132 -4.91 6.58 -8.98
N ILE A 133 -5.87 5.69 -9.19
CA ILE A 133 -6.12 4.53 -8.33
C ILE A 133 -5.73 3.23 -9.06
N ILE A 134 -4.73 2.53 -8.55
CA ILE A 134 -4.36 1.21 -9.05
C ILE A 134 -5.22 0.16 -8.33
N GLY A 135 -6.25 -0.32 -9.02
CA GLY A 135 -7.22 -1.28 -8.53
C GLY A 135 -8.49 -0.64 -7.95
N LEU A 136 -9.49 -0.39 -8.81
CA LEU A 136 -10.82 0.12 -8.42
C LEU A 136 -11.74 -0.98 -7.87
N GLY A 137 -11.26 -1.68 -6.84
CA GLY A 137 -12.08 -2.58 -6.01
C GLY A 137 -12.86 -1.80 -4.95
N ARG A 138 -13.46 -2.52 -4.00
CA ARG A 138 -14.29 -1.91 -2.92
C ARG A 138 -13.53 -0.84 -2.13
N ILE A 139 -12.30 -1.13 -1.73
CA ILE A 139 -11.43 -0.17 -1.03
C ILE A 139 -11.09 1.03 -1.93
N GLY A 140 -10.73 0.80 -3.21
CA GLY A 140 -10.43 1.88 -4.16
C GLY A 140 -11.63 2.81 -4.39
N GLN A 141 -12.84 2.27 -4.45
CA GLN A 141 -14.09 3.03 -4.57
C GLN A 141 -14.34 3.86 -3.30
N ALA A 142 -14.22 3.25 -2.12
CA ALA A 142 -14.38 3.94 -0.84
C ALA A 142 -13.35 5.08 -0.64
N ILE A 143 -12.14 4.94 -1.18
CA ILE A 143 -11.11 5.99 -1.22
C ILE A 143 -11.52 7.12 -2.17
N ALA A 144 -11.94 6.80 -3.39
CA ALA A 144 -12.39 7.81 -4.37
C ALA A 144 -13.56 8.63 -3.82
N GLN A 145 -14.51 7.97 -3.16
CA GLN A 145 -15.65 8.62 -2.50
C GLN A 145 -15.22 9.63 -1.44
N ARG A 146 -14.25 9.26 -0.60
CA ARG A 146 -13.70 10.14 0.45
C ARG A 146 -12.85 11.29 -0.11
N LEU A 147 -12.22 11.09 -1.27
CA LEU A 147 -11.40 12.12 -1.93
C LEU A 147 -12.22 13.17 -2.69
N LYS A 148 -13.39 12.79 -3.22
CA LYS A 148 -14.27 13.70 -3.97
C LYS A 148 -14.52 15.07 -3.28
N PRO A 149 -14.87 15.15 -1.98
CA PRO A 149 -15.08 16.43 -1.30
C PRO A 149 -13.82 17.27 -1.10
N PHE A 150 -12.60 16.74 -1.32
CA PHE A 150 -11.36 17.52 -1.25
C PHE A 150 -11.12 18.37 -2.52
N GLY A 151 -12.04 18.32 -3.49
CA GLY A 151 -11.98 19.11 -4.72
C GLY A 151 -11.10 18.50 -5.80
N VAL A 152 -10.97 17.16 -5.83
CA VAL A 152 -10.29 16.43 -6.90
C VAL A 152 -10.98 16.73 -8.23
N GLN A 153 -10.20 17.10 -9.25
CA GLN A 153 -10.73 17.42 -10.57
C GLN A 153 -10.98 16.18 -11.42
N ARG A 154 -10.08 15.19 -11.33
CA ARG A 154 -10.14 14.00 -12.18
C ARG A 154 -9.70 12.75 -11.44
N PHE A 155 -10.45 11.67 -11.62
CA PHE A 155 -10.07 10.34 -11.17
C PHE A 155 -9.65 9.49 -12.37
N LEU A 156 -8.48 8.87 -12.26
CA LEU A 156 -7.98 7.85 -13.19
C LEU A 156 -7.93 6.52 -12.44
N TYR A 157 -8.15 5.41 -13.14
CA TYR A 157 -7.89 4.11 -12.55
C TYR A 157 -7.35 3.11 -13.57
N THR A 158 -6.62 2.13 -13.05
CA THR A 158 -6.16 0.99 -13.84
C THR A 158 -6.44 -0.33 -13.13
N GLY A 159 -6.44 -1.40 -13.90
CA GLY A 159 -6.83 -2.73 -13.46
C GLY A 159 -6.84 -3.71 -14.63
N ARG A 160 -7.34 -4.91 -14.39
CA ARG A 160 -7.40 -5.95 -15.44
C ARG A 160 -8.44 -5.65 -16.52
N GLN A 161 -9.55 -5.04 -16.12
CA GLN A 161 -10.69 -4.75 -16.98
C GLN A 161 -11.34 -3.44 -16.50
N PRO A 162 -11.97 -2.68 -17.41
CA PRO A 162 -12.81 -1.55 -17.05
C PRO A 162 -13.97 -1.96 -16.13
N LYS A 163 -14.39 -1.01 -15.29
CA LYS A 163 -15.47 -1.12 -14.30
C LYS A 163 -16.40 0.08 -14.43
N PRO A 164 -17.14 0.20 -15.55
CA PRO A 164 -17.87 1.43 -15.89
C PRO A 164 -18.96 1.76 -14.86
N GLN A 165 -19.62 0.74 -14.29
CA GLN A 165 -20.66 0.94 -13.28
C GLN A 165 -20.09 1.54 -11.99
N GLU A 166 -18.97 0.98 -11.50
CA GLU A 166 -18.34 1.47 -10.27
C GLU A 166 -17.57 2.77 -10.47
N ALA A 167 -17.10 3.05 -11.69
CA ALA A 167 -16.40 4.27 -12.03
C ALA A 167 -17.34 5.48 -12.21
N ALA A 168 -18.61 5.25 -12.53
CA ALA A 168 -19.59 6.30 -12.86
C ALA A 168 -19.79 7.32 -11.73
N GLU A 169 -19.80 6.88 -10.46
CA GLU A 169 -19.99 7.74 -9.29
C GLU A 169 -18.92 8.86 -9.19
N PHE A 170 -17.71 8.56 -9.68
CA PHE A 170 -16.54 9.45 -9.62
C PHE A 170 -16.13 9.97 -10.99
N GLN A 171 -16.87 9.60 -12.05
CA GLN A 171 -16.49 9.84 -13.45
C GLN A 171 -15.04 9.40 -13.74
N ALA A 172 -14.63 8.27 -13.17
CA ALA A 172 -13.25 7.82 -13.24
C ALA A 172 -12.93 7.23 -14.62
N GLU A 173 -11.80 7.62 -15.21
CA GLU A 173 -11.35 7.15 -16.52
C GLU A 173 -10.50 5.88 -16.38
N PHE A 174 -10.82 4.83 -17.13
CA PHE A 174 -9.98 3.63 -17.19
C PHE A 174 -8.81 3.86 -18.14
N VAL A 175 -7.58 3.78 -17.62
CA VAL A 175 -6.36 4.10 -18.37
C VAL A 175 -5.27 3.04 -18.20
N SER A 176 -4.26 3.09 -19.06
CA SER A 176 -3.05 2.28 -18.90
C SER A 176 -2.26 2.72 -17.65
N THR A 177 -1.46 1.82 -17.09
CA THR A 177 -0.59 2.12 -15.94
C THR A 177 0.36 3.29 -16.22
N SER A 178 0.90 3.36 -17.45
CA SER A 178 1.79 4.43 -17.89
C SER A 178 1.09 5.79 -17.91
N LYS A 179 -0.10 5.87 -18.52
CA LYS A 179 -0.92 7.10 -18.54
C LYS A 179 -1.30 7.53 -17.11
N LEU A 180 -1.66 6.56 -16.25
CA LEU A 180 -1.96 6.83 -14.85
C LEU A 180 -0.76 7.46 -14.13
N ALA A 181 0.45 6.91 -14.30
CA ALA A 181 1.67 7.44 -13.68
C ALA A 181 1.97 8.87 -14.15
N ALA A 182 1.92 9.12 -15.46
CA ALA A 182 2.25 10.40 -16.07
C ALA A 182 1.27 11.53 -15.68
N GLU A 183 -0.01 11.21 -15.55
CA GLU A 183 -1.04 12.23 -15.41
C GLU A 183 -1.50 12.51 -13.97
N SER A 184 -1.20 11.61 -13.02
CA SER A 184 -1.67 11.72 -11.63
C SER A 184 -0.76 12.60 -10.77
N ASP A 185 -1.37 13.45 -9.94
CA ASP A 185 -0.69 14.16 -8.84
C ASP A 185 -0.64 13.30 -7.58
N PHE A 186 -1.60 12.39 -7.41
CA PHE A 186 -1.65 11.44 -6.31
C PHE A 186 -1.91 10.05 -6.85
N ILE A 187 -1.09 9.07 -6.47
CA ILE A 187 -1.23 7.68 -6.89
C ILE A 187 -1.48 6.81 -5.67
N ILE A 188 -2.57 6.05 -5.68
CA ILE A 188 -2.98 5.18 -4.57
C ILE A 188 -3.08 3.74 -5.06
N VAL A 189 -2.32 2.84 -4.45
CA VAL A 189 -2.32 1.41 -4.79
C VAL A 189 -3.19 0.62 -3.83
N ALA A 190 -4.35 0.17 -4.31
CA ALA A 190 -5.35 -0.60 -3.55
C ALA A 190 -5.65 -1.96 -4.19
N CYS A 191 -4.75 -2.47 -5.05
CA CYS A 191 -4.93 -3.73 -5.76
C CYS A 191 -4.51 -4.94 -4.90
N SER A 192 -4.92 -6.14 -5.31
CA SER A 192 -4.43 -7.37 -4.67
C SER A 192 -3.12 -7.84 -5.27
N LEU A 193 -2.27 -8.46 -4.44
CA LEU A 193 -1.03 -9.09 -4.91
C LEU A 193 -1.34 -10.35 -5.73
N THR A 194 -0.89 -10.32 -6.98
CA THR A 194 -1.00 -11.38 -7.98
C THR A 194 0.27 -11.37 -8.82
N PRO A 195 0.57 -12.42 -9.60
CA PRO A 195 1.75 -12.41 -10.48
C PRO A 195 1.80 -11.19 -11.41
N ALA A 196 0.65 -10.73 -11.91
CA ALA A 196 0.53 -9.55 -12.76
C ALA A 196 0.69 -8.20 -12.04
N THR A 197 0.58 -8.17 -10.71
CA THR A 197 0.72 -6.94 -9.91
C THR A 197 2.01 -6.93 -9.09
N LYS A 198 2.78 -8.03 -9.14
CA LYS A 198 4.11 -8.12 -8.53
C LYS A 198 5.06 -7.23 -9.33
N GLY A 199 5.78 -6.33 -8.66
CA GLY A 199 6.71 -5.40 -9.31
C GLY A 199 6.04 -4.38 -10.24
N LEU A 200 4.73 -4.15 -10.12
CA LEU A 200 4.01 -3.19 -10.98
C LEU A 200 4.55 -1.76 -10.83
N CYS A 201 4.85 -1.35 -9.60
CA CYS A 201 5.46 -0.06 -9.29
C CYS A 201 6.98 -0.23 -9.20
N ASN A 202 7.62 -0.42 -10.37
CA ASN A 202 9.06 -0.55 -10.51
C ASN A 202 9.73 0.81 -10.81
N LYS A 203 11.04 0.80 -11.10
CA LYS A 203 11.80 2.02 -11.45
C LYS A 203 11.16 2.80 -12.59
N ASP A 204 10.75 2.13 -13.66
CA ASP A 204 10.15 2.77 -14.84
C ASP A 204 8.82 3.43 -14.52
N PHE A 205 8.03 2.84 -13.62
CA PHE A 205 6.80 3.44 -13.11
C PHE A 205 7.08 4.75 -12.39
N PHE A 206 8.05 4.77 -11.48
CA PHE A 206 8.43 5.98 -10.75
C PHE A 206 9.06 7.05 -11.65
N GLN A 207 9.79 6.65 -12.70
CA GLN A 207 10.34 7.58 -13.69
C GLN A 207 9.26 8.27 -14.54
N GLN A 208 8.10 7.64 -14.71
CA GLN A 208 6.97 8.23 -15.44
C GLN A 208 6.11 9.14 -14.58
N MET A 209 6.27 9.11 -13.26
CA MET A 209 5.50 9.98 -12.37
C MET A 209 5.93 11.44 -12.50
N LYS A 210 5.01 12.35 -12.19
CA LYS A 210 5.38 13.75 -11.96
C LYS A 210 6.33 13.85 -10.78
N ASN A 211 7.32 14.73 -10.85
CA ASN A 211 8.24 15.01 -9.74
C ASN A 211 7.53 15.56 -8.49
N THR A 212 6.34 16.12 -8.66
CA THR A 212 5.48 16.65 -7.59
C THR A 212 4.45 15.63 -7.09
N ALA A 213 4.39 14.44 -7.68
CA ALA A 213 3.36 13.46 -7.34
C ALA A 213 3.64 12.78 -6.01
N VAL A 214 2.57 12.46 -5.28
CA VAL A 214 2.63 11.69 -4.04
C VAL A 214 2.15 10.27 -4.29
N PHE A 215 2.95 9.28 -3.89
CA PHE A 215 2.65 7.86 -4.01
C PHE A 215 2.28 7.24 -2.66
N VAL A 216 1.14 6.55 -2.61
CA VAL A 216 0.65 5.86 -1.42
C VAL A 216 0.33 4.41 -1.77
N ASN A 217 0.91 3.47 -1.01
CA ASN A 217 0.64 2.05 -1.16
C ASN A 217 0.04 1.47 0.11
N ILE A 218 -1.20 1.00 0.02
CA ILE A 218 -1.91 0.28 1.07
C ILE A 218 -2.12 -1.20 0.74
N SER A 219 -1.55 -1.65 -0.39
CA SER A 219 -1.57 -3.03 -0.85
C SER A 219 -0.34 -3.81 -0.37
N ARG A 220 -0.28 -5.09 -0.73
CA ARG A 220 0.87 -5.94 -0.39
C ARG A 220 2.03 -5.69 -1.36
N TYR A 221 3.17 -5.31 -0.81
CA TYR A 221 4.45 -5.22 -1.52
C TYR A 221 5.05 -6.61 -1.73
N ALA A 222 5.57 -6.89 -2.92
CA ALA A 222 6.32 -8.11 -3.21
C ALA A 222 7.49 -7.86 -4.18
N GLY A 223 8.34 -6.86 -3.88
CA GLY A 223 9.62 -6.57 -4.55
C GLY A 223 9.51 -6.16 -6.03
N ALA A 224 10.34 -5.28 -6.59
CA ALA A 224 11.48 -4.53 -6.09
C ALA A 224 11.37 -3.10 -6.63
N ALA A 225 11.21 -2.14 -5.73
CA ALA A 225 11.70 -0.79 -5.94
C ALA A 225 12.72 -0.57 -4.84
N GLN A 226 13.98 -0.94 -5.11
CA GLN A 226 15.04 -0.05 -4.68
C GLN A 226 14.64 1.30 -5.28
N ALA A 227 14.27 2.24 -4.42
CA ALA A 227 14.05 3.60 -4.86
C ALA A 227 15.28 4.03 -5.68
N PRO A 228 15.12 4.84 -6.75
CA PRO A 228 16.25 5.26 -7.59
C PRO A 228 17.33 6.06 -6.83
N TRP A 229 17.12 6.35 -5.54
CA TRP A 229 18.12 6.90 -4.63
C TRP A 229 19.07 5.78 -4.18
N GLY A 230 20.20 5.70 -4.89
CA GLY A 230 21.20 4.64 -4.83
C GLY A 230 21.47 4.08 -3.43
N THR A 231 21.30 2.78 -3.30
CA THR A 231 21.97 1.94 -2.31
C THR A 231 22.60 0.79 -3.08
N GLU A 232 23.65 1.10 -3.83
CA GLU A 232 24.64 0.08 -4.17
C GLU A 232 25.46 -0.17 -2.91
N ASN A 233 25.55 -1.45 -2.54
CA ASN A 233 26.39 -1.89 -1.44
C ASN A 233 27.85 -1.57 -1.75
N VAL A 234 28.43 -0.68 -0.96
CA VAL A 234 29.83 -0.75 -0.48
C VAL A 234 29.75 -0.85 1.03
#